data_AF-A0A3A1U4T1-F1
#
_entry.id   AF-A0A3A1U4T1-F1
#
_cell.length_a   1.000
_cell.length_b   1.000
_cell.length_c   1.000
_cell.angle_alpha   90.00
_cell.angle_beta   90.00
_cell.angle_gamma   90.00
#
_symmetry.space_group_name_H-M   'P 1'
#
loop_
_entity.id
_entity.type
_entity.pdbx_description
1 polymer ?
#
loop_
_entity_poly.entity_id
_entity_poly.type
_entity_poly.pdbx_seq_one_letter_code
_entity_poly.pdbx_strand_id
1 'polypeptide(L)'
;MTVASAPASEAAVAPPTSYPHRLIDLKVRDPFVVADAPSGHYWLYAANDPARTGVPGAGTMVYRSTDLKRWSDPALVFQPGTDLWAQKGAWAPEVHRWKGRWYLFTTMHDPKQPLPMPKPNANGIPVPIPQHARGTIVAVAETLLGPFTPVDPRGPVAPRTFMTLDGTLFADGKGRPWMVYAHEWVQKIDGTMEAVPMKADLSGAAGKPIHLFKGSDATWIAQEMPSPSANQILPYVTDGPQLTRLPGGGLSMLWSTYEKTINNSNGTVTGHYVVTQAVSPSGKLHGPWVQRRPMLRGDTGHAMVFRTLPAKGKKARPMLVAHHGTRTTHAKLYEVEVRRDGLRLGKHRKDLDGSK
;
A
#
# COMPACT_ATOMS: atom_id res chain seq x y z
N MET A 1 8.22 -25.15 26.26
CA MET A 1 8.95 -25.45 25.00
C MET A 1 9.76 -24.22 24.65
N THR A 2 11.06 -24.36 24.75
CA THR A 2 12.08 -23.35 24.46
C THR A 2 12.06 -23.01 22.97
N VAL A 3 11.76 -21.75 22.64
CA VAL A 3 11.87 -21.23 21.29
C VAL A 3 13.35 -21.14 20.96
N ALA A 4 13.82 -21.96 20.03
CA ALA A 4 15.17 -21.83 19.48
C ALA A 4 15.27 -20.46 18.81
N SER A 5 16.16 -19.61 19.32
CA SER A 5 16.49 -18.34 18.69
C SER A 5 17.11 -18.62 17.32
N ALA A 6 16.44 -18.18 16.25
CA ALA A 6 17.10 -18.04 14.96
C ALA A 6 18.36 -17.16 15.15
N PRO A 7 19.48 -17.45 14.47
CA PRO A 7 20.65 -16.59 14.55
C PRO A 7 20.23 -15.19 14.09
N ALA A 8 20.50 -14.20 14.94
CA ALA A 8 20.33 -12.80 14.57
C ALA A 8 21.11 -12.57 13.27
N SER A 9 20.42 -12.12 12.22
CA SER A 9 21.09 -11.62 11.02
C SER A 9 21.94 -10.43 11.45
N GLU A 10 23.25 -10.70 11.52
CA GLU A 10 24.31 -9.75 11.84
C GLU A 10 24.48 -8.79 10.67
N ALA A 11 23.67 -7.73 10.65
CA ALA A 11 24.00 -6.48 9.97
C ALA A 11 23.09 -5.38 10.50
N ALA A 12 23.51 -4.74 11.59
CA ALA A 12 23.15 -3.33 11.76
C ALA A 12 23.80 -2.59 10.58
N VAL A 13 23.05 -2.41 9.48
CA VAL A 13 23.56 -1.73 8.29
C VAL A 13 24.05 -0.35 8.71
N ALA A 14 25.36 -0.14 8.61
CA ALA A 14 26.01 1.10 9.00
C ALA A 14 25.25 2.31 8.40
N PRO A 15 25.19 3.45 9.10
CA PRO A 15 24.56 4.64 8.55
C PRO A 15 25.14 4.97 7.17
N PRO A 16 24.31 5.33 6.18
CA PRO A 16 24.81 5.70 4.88
C PRO A 16 25.76 6.89 5.01
N THR A 17 26.93 6.78 4.39
CA THR A 17 27.95 7.84 4.39
C THR A 17 27.70 8.88 3.30
N SER A 18 26.74 8.65 2.39
CA SER A 18 26.34 9.58 1.34
C SER A 18 24.87 9.43 0.92
N TYR A 19 24.33 10.43 0.23
CA TYR A 19 22.95 10.47 -0.29
C TYR A 19 22.95 10.85 -1.79
N PRO A 20 23.44 9.96 -2.68
CA PRO A 20 23.73 10.32 -4.07
C PRO A 20 22.48 10.47 -4.95
N HIS A 21 21.37 9.84 -4.59
CA HIS A 21 20.20 9.71 -5.48
C HIS A 21 19.18 10.82 -5.26
N ARG A 22 18.46 11.22 -6.32
CA ARG A 22 17.21 11.99 -6.19
C ARG A 22 16.02 11.04 -6.24
N LEU A 23 14.87 11.46 -5.70
CA LEU A 23 13.69 10.59 -5.63
C LEU A 23 13.20 10.13 -7.02
N ILE A 24 13.22 11.01 -8.02
CA ILE A 24 12.87 10.71 -9.42
C ILE A 24 13.76 9.62 -10.05
N ASP A 25 14.98 9.42 -9.55
CA ASP A 25 15.94 8.44 -10.06
C ASP A 25 15.77 7.06 -9.38
N LEU A 26 14.93 6.98 -8.34
CA LEU A 26 14.62 5.73 -7.65
C LEU A 26 13.48 5.00 -8.37
N LYS A 27 13.73 3.75 -8.75
CA LYS A 27 12.69 2.87 -9.30
C LYS A 27 11.83 2.36 -8.16
N VAL A 28 10.76 3.08 -7.85
CA VAL A 28 9.89 2.78 -6.70
C VAL A 28 8.45 2.68 -7.16
N ARG A 29 7.81 1.57 -6.80
CA ARG A 29 6.35 1.40 -6.78
C ARG A 29 5.90 1.39 -5.33
N ASP A 30 4.67 1.83 -5.11
CA ASP A 30 3.98 1.73 -3.82
C ASP A 30 4.80 2.29 -2.64
N PRO A 31 5.27 3.56 -2.74
CA PRO A 31 6.19 4.14 -1.77
C PRO A 31 5.54 4.33 -0.40
N PHE A 32 6.18 3.82 0.65
CA PHE A 32 5.77 4.10 2.03
C PHE A 32 6.85 4.85 2.80
N VAL A 33 6.53 6.04 3.30
CA VAL A 33 7.48 6.91 4.00
C VAL A 33 7.21 6.97 5.50
N VAL A 34 8.21 6.61 6.31
CA VAL A 34 8.24 6.89 7.75
C VAL A 34 9.12 8.11 8.00
N ALA A 35 8.57 9.16 8.61
CA ALA A 35 9.35 10.28 9.13
C ALA A 35 9.68 10.02 10.61
N ASP A 36 10.93 9.66 10.89
CA ASP A 36 11.40 9.26 12.21
C ASP A 36 12.08 10.45 12.91
N ALA A 37 11.31 11.17 13.73
CA ALA A 37 11.80 12.34 14.45
C ALA A 37 12.99 12.06 15.40
N PRO A 38 13.05 10.93 16.13
CA PRO A 38 14.22 10.58 16.95
C PRO A 38 15.54 10.52 16.17
N SER A 39 15.55 9.93 14.97
CA SER A 39 16.78 9.88 14.16
C SER A 39 16.96 11.06 13.22
N GLY A 40 15.92 11.86 12.98
CA GLY A 40 15.97 12.97 12.02
C GLY A 40 15.98 12.50 10.56
N HIS A 41 15.48 11.29 10.29
CA HIS A 41 15.48 10.68 8.96
C HIS A 41 14.07 10.39 8.43
N TYR A 42 13.96 10.41 7.11
CA TYR A 42 12.89 9.80 6.35
C TYR A 42 13.33 8.44 5.84
N TRP A 43 12.44 7.46 5.94
CA TRP A 43 12.66 6.07 5.53
C TRP A 43 11.64 5.72 4.46
N LEU A 44 12.10 5.43 3.25
CA LEU A 44 11.23 5.06 2.12
C LEU A 44 11.35 3.56 1.88
N TYR A 45 10.28 2.83 2.21
CA TYR A 45 10.17 1.39 1.97
C TYR A 45 9.60 1.12 0.59
N ALA A 46 10.15 0.10 -0.07
CA ALA A 46 9.73 -0.37 -1.39
C ALA A 46 10.03 -1.87 -1.55
N ALA A 47 9.37 -2.52 -2.50
CA ALA A 47 9.72 -3.88 -2.90
C ALA A 47 11.20 -3.93 -3.34
N ASN A 48 11.89 -5.03 -3.04
CA ASN A 48 13.30 -5.22 -3.38
C ASN A 48 13.53 -5.09 -4.89
N ASP A 49 14.51 -4.26 -5.27
CA ASP A 49 15.10 -4.26 -6.60
C ASP A 49 16.49 -4.94 -6.51
N PRO A 50 16.65 -6.19 -6.96
CA PRO A 50 17.92 -6.90 -6.92
C PRO A 50 19.07 -6.16 -7.60
N ALA A 51 18.78 -5.32 -8.61
CA ALA A 51 19.82 -4.53 -9.28
C ALA A 51 20.36 -3.39 -8.39
N ARG A 52 19.65 -3.03 -7.31
CA ARG A 52 20.04 -2.00 -6.35
C ARG A 52 20.63 -2.57 -5.07
N THR A 53 20.08 -3.66 -4.56
CA THR A 53 20.53 -4.28 -3.31
C THR A 53 21.60 -5.36 -3.51
N GLY A 54 21.74 -5.90 -4.73
CA GLY A 54 22.60 -7.04 -5.03
C GLY A 54 22.07 -8.37 -4.51
N VAL A 55 20.87 -8.40 -3.91
CA VAL A 55 20.28 -9.61 -3.33
C VAL A 55 19.10 -10.09 -4.19
N PRO A 56 19.16 -11.32 -4.73
CA PRO A 56 18.10 -11.85 -5.58
C PRO A 56 16.85 -12.22 -4.78
N GLY A 57 15.70 -12.17 -5.45
CA GLY A 57 14.41 -12.62 -4.89
C GLY A 57 13.52 -11.50 -4.35
N ALA A 58 12.34 -11.91 -3.89
CA ALA A 58 11.38 -11.00 -3.26
C ALA A 58 11.91 -10.50 -1.91
N GLY A 59 11.48 -9.32 -1.50
CA GLY A 59 11.87 -8.74 -0.22
C GLY A 59 11.47 -7.27 -0.13
N THR A 60 11.83 -6.64 0.97
CA THR A 60 11.63 -5.20 1.18
C THR A 60 12.98 -4.53 1.38
N MET A 61 13.18 -3.43 0.66
CA MET A 61 14.33 -2.55 0.82
C MET A 61 13.90 -1.19 1.37
N VAL A 62 14.84 -0.47 1.97
CA VAL A 62 14.61 0.86 2.53
C VAL A 62 15.69 1.85 2.09
N TYR A 63 15.26 3.02 1.63
CA TYR A 63 16.11 4.19 1.41
C TYR A 63 16.04 5.14 2.60
N ARG A 64 17.10 5.90 2.87
CA ARG A 64 17.13 6.93 3.91
C ARG A 64 17.33 8.32 3.30
N SER A 65 16.73 9.33 3.90
CA SER A 65 16.93 10.75 3.54
C SER A 65 16.85 11.64 4.77
N THR A 66 17.51 12.79 4.77
CA THR A 66 17.35 13.83 5.80
C THR A 66 16.44 14.98 5.33
N ASP A 67 16.15 15.06 4.03
CA ASP A 67 15.53 16.25 3.42
C ASP A 67 14.46 15.95 2.35
N LEU A 68 14.18 14.67 2.09
CA LEU A 68 13.32 14.15 1.00
C LEU A 68 13.86 14.38 -0.42
N LYS A 69 14.96 15.11 -0.58
CA LYS A 69 15.57 15.45 -1.87
C LYS A 69 16.62 14.44 -2.28
N ARG A 70 17.48 14.09 -1.32
CA ARG A 70 18.62 13.22 -1.51
C ARG A 70 18.44 11.94 -0.71
N TRP A 71 18.67 10.81 -1.36
CA TRP A 71 18.44 9.48 -0.80
C TRP A 71 19.71 8.65 -0.85
N SER A 72 19.92 7.83 0.18
CA SER A 72 21.02 6.88 0.29
C SER A 72 20.90 5.75 -0.74
N ASP A 73 21.89 4.87 -0.83
CA ASP A 73 21.67 3.53 -1.37
C ASP A 73 20.68 2.74 -0.47
N PRO A 74 19.93 1.77 -1.03
CA PRO A 74 18.95 1.02 -0.27
C PRO A 74 19.63 -0.07 0.56
N ALA A 75 19.04 -0.35 1.73
CA ALA A 75 19.35 -1.54 2.51
C ALA A 75 18.21 -2.55 2.42
N LEU A 76 18.52 -3.84 2.23
CA LEU A 76 17.53 -4.90 2.35
C LEU A 76 17.18 -5.10 3.84
N VAL A 77 15.89 -5.08 4.18
CA VAL A 77 15.42 -5.19 5.58
C VAL A 77 14.52 -6.39 5.83
N PHE A 78 14.04 -7.02 4.76
CA PHE A 78 13.21 -8.23 4.81
C PHE A 78 13.46 -9.08 3.57
N GLN A 79 13.55 -10.38 3.77
CA GLN A 79 13.51 -11.40 2.73
C GLN A 79 12.68 -12.58 3.25
N PRO A 80 11.83 -13.22 2.43
CA PRO A 80 11.09 -14.39 2.86
C PRO A 80 12.07 -15.52 3.23
N GLY A 81 11.93 -16.03 4.45
CA GLY A 81 12.58 -17.27 4.87
C GLY A 81 11.99 -18.48 4.16
N THR A 82 12.69 -19.62 4.19
CA THR A 82 12.24 -20.86 3.55
C THR A 82 10.98 -21.46 4.19
N ASP A 83 10.69 -21.09 5.44
CA ASP A 83 9.52 -21.47 6.22
C ASP A 83 8.28 -20.62 5.91
N LEU A 84 8.45 -19.46 5.25
CA LEU A 84 7.33 -18.62 4.85
C LEU A 84 6.51 -19.31 3.76
N TRP A 85 5.19 -19.30 3.94
CA TRP A 85 4.23 -19.94 3.03
C TRP A 85 4.26 -19.44 1.58
N ALA A 86 4.89 -18.30 1.32
CA ALA A 86 5.02 -17.70 0.00
C ALA A 86 6.43 -17.13 -0.20
N GLN A 87 6.95 -17.29 -1.42
CA GLN A 87 8.31 -16.92 -1.80
C GLN A 87 8.34 -15.80 -2.88
N LYS A 88 7.18 -15.37 -3.37
CA LYS A 88 7.04 -14.29 -4.36
C LYS A 88 6.23 -13.13 -3.77
N GLY A 89 6.33 -11.96 -4.40
CA GLY A 89 5.62 -10.76 -3.97
C GLY A 89 6.56 -9.78 -3.28
N ALA A 90 6.32 -9.57 -1.99
CA ALA A 90 6.80 -8.44 -1.20
C ALA A 90 6.32 -7.08 -1.76
N TRP A 91 5.08 -7.05 -2.22
CA TRP A 91 4.46 -5.85 -2.80
C TRP A 91 3.97 -4.90 -1.72
N ALA A 92 3.92 -3.61 -2.06
CA ALA A 92 3.38 -2.53 -1.24
C ALA A 92 3.78 -2.61 0.25
N PRO A 93 5.07 -2.60 0.58
CA PRO A 93 5.50 -2.71 1.96
C PRO A 93 5.16 -1.44 2.75
N GLU A 94 4.44 -1.60 3.86
CA GLU A 94 4.16 -0.54 4.81
C GLU A 94 4.79 -0.83 6.17
N VAL A 95 5.38 0.18 6.82
CA VAL A 95 6.03 0.00 8.13
C VAL A 95 5.38 0.87 9.19
N HIS A 96 4.76 0.22 10.18
CA HIS A 96 3.99 0.88 11.22
C HIS A 96 4.66 0.73 12.58
N ARG A 97 4.59 1.76 13.41
CA ARG A 97 4.97 1.65 14.82
C ARG A 97 3.79 1.15 15.63
N TRP A 98 3.99 0.06 16.38
CA TRP A 98 2.96 -0.50 17.25
C TRP A 98 3.59 -1.00 18.56
N LYS A 99 3.07 -0.53 19.70
CA LYS A 99 3.51 -0.95 21.05
C LYS A 99 5.04 -1.02 21.23
N GLY A 100 5.74 0.00 20.75
CA GLY A 100 7.19 0.15 20.91
C GLY A 100 8.04 -0.44 19.77
N ARG A 101 7.51 -1.36 18.97
CA ARG A 101 8.23 -2.07 17.89
C ARG A 101 7.77 -1.63 16.51
N TRP A 102 8.48 -2.06 15.48
CA TRP A 102 8.16 -1.77 14.07
C TRP A 102 7.60 -3.01 13.38
N TYR A 103 6.52 -2.83 12.64
CA TYR A 103 5.80 -3.89 11.96
C TYR A 103 5.71 -3.60 10.47
N LEU A 104 6.30 -4.48 9.68
CA LEU A 104 6.19 -4.51 8.22
C LEU A 104 4.95 -5.29 7.82
N PHE A 105 4.11 -4.66 7.01
CA PHE A 105 3.01 -5.29 6.28
C PHE A 105 3.43 -5.36 4.82
N THR A 106 3.46 -6.55 4.24
CA THR A 106 3.80 -6.70 2.82
C THR A 106 3.06 -7.88 2.19
N THR A 107 2.67 -7.72 0.93
CA THR A 107 1.87 -8.72 0.22
C THR A 107 2.75 -9.77 -0.41
N MET A 108 2.50 -11.03 -0.04
CA MET A 108 3.18 -12.20 -0.58
C MET A 108 2.21 -13.06 -1.39
N HIS A 109 2.73 -13.83 -2.33
CA HIS A 109 1.93 -14.77 -3.11
C HIS A 109 2.68 -16.03 -3.49
N ASP A 110 1.94 -17.12 -3.70
CA ASP A 110 2.48 -18.39 -4.18
C ASP A 110 1.61 -18.99 -5.29
N PRO A 111 2.03 -18.90 -6.56
CA PRO A 111 1.34 -19.52 -7.68
C PRO A 111 1.21 -21.05 -7.59
N LYS A 112 1.99 -21.73 -6.72
CA LYS A 112 1.88 -23.18 -6.49
C LYS A 112 0.72 -23.57 -5.58
N GLN A 113 0.03 -22.59 -5.00
CA GLN A 113 -1.15 -22.78 -4.15
C GLN A 113 -2.38 -22.21 -4.88
N PRO A 114 -2.94 -22.91 -5.88
CA PRO A 114 -4.07 -22.41 -6.65
C PRO A 114 -5.33 -22.28 -5.78
N LEU A 115 -6.16 -21.29 -6.09
CA LEU A 115 -7.48 -21.12 -5.50
C LEU A 115 -8.57 -21.55 -6.48
N PRO A 116 -9.79 -21.89 -6.00
CA PRO A 116 -10.90 -22.22 -6.87
C PRO A 116 -11.19 -21.12 -7.90
N MET A 117 -11.29 -21.52 -9.16
CA MET A 117 -11.51 -20.62 -10.28
C MET A 117 -12.99 -20.59 -10.67
N PRO A 118 -13.60 -19.41 -10.89
CA PRO A 118 -14.91 -19.35 -11.49
C PRO A 118 -14.87 -19.90 -12.92
N LYS A 119 -15.97 -20.52 -13.37
CA LYS A 119 -16.12 -20.97 -14.76
C LYS A 119 -16.04 -19.76 -15.71
N PRO A 120 -15.49 -19.92 -16.93
CA PRO A 120 -15.58 -18.88 -17.96
C PRO A 120 -17.01 -18.36 -18.12
N ASN A 121 -17.18 -17.07 -18.36
CA ASN A 121 -18.46 -16.36 -18.49
C ASN A 121 -19.36 -16.32 -17.24
N ALA A 122 -19.01 -16.96 -16.12
CA ALA A 122 -19.87 -16.94 -14.92
C ALA A 122 -20.16 -15.51 -14.40
N ASN A 123 -19.21 -14.58 -14.61
CA ASN A 123 -19.30 -13.20 -14.15
C ASN A 123 -19.06 -12.19 -15.31
N GLY A 124 -19.32 -12.57 -16.55
CA GLY A 124 -19.09 -11.72 -17.72
C GLY A 124 -17.64 -11.59 -18.18
N ILE A 125 -16.70 -12.31 -17.55
CA ILE A 125 -15.32 -12.43 -18.03
C ILE A 125 -15.19 -13.71 -18.90
N PRO A 126 -14.78 -13.59 -20.17
CA PRO A 126 -14.78 -14.70 -21.13
C PRO A 126 -13.65 -15.72 -20.92
N VAL A 127 -12.66 -15.37 -20.10
CA VAL A 127 -11.48 -16.19 -19.84
C VAL A 127 -11.29 -16.45 -18.34
N PRO A 128 -10.85 -17.65 -17.96
CA PRO A 128 -10.48 -17.94 -16.57
C PRO A 128 -9.19 -17.19 -16.24
N ILE A 129 -9.18 -16.40 -15.14
CA ILE A 129 -7.99 -15.66 -14.68
C ILE A 129 -7.36 -16.41 -13.49
N PRO A 130 -6.14 -16.98 -13.62
CA PRO A 130 -5.54 -17.82 -12.58
C PRO A 130 -5.51 -17.18 -11.19
N GLN A 131 -6.18 -17.82 -10.24
CA GLN A 131 -6.21 -17.42 -8.83
C GLN A 131 -5.27 -18.30 -8.01
N HIS A 132 -4.54 -17.68 -7.09
CA HIS A 132 -3.60 -18.37 -6.21
C HIS A 132 -3.53 -17.65 -4.87
N ALA A 133 -2.97 -18.33 -3.87
CA ALA A 133 -2.79 -17.76 -2.54
C ALA A 133 -1.97 -16.46 -2.63
N ARG A 134 -2.59 -15.36 -2.19
CA ARG A 134 -2.00 -14.02 -2.13
C ARG A 134 -2.58 -13.29 -0.93
N GLY A 135 -1.71 -12.69 -0.13
CA GLY A 135 -2.15 -11.92 1.01
C GLY A 135 -1.01 -11.26 1.77
N THR A 136 -1.39 -10.29 2.59
CA THR A 136 -0.45 -9.54 3.42
C THR A 136 -0.01 -10.37 4.63
N ILE A 137 1.30 -10.45 4.83
CA ILE A 137 1.92 -10.96 6.05
C ILE A 137 2.34 -9.80 6.94
N VAL A 138 2.55 -10.09 8.22
CA VAL A 138 3.12 -9.15 9.20
C VAL A 138 4.48 -9.67 9.63
N ALA A 139 5.48 -8.80 9.64
CA ALA A 139 6.81 -9.08 10.14
C ALA A 139 7.22 -8.00 11.15
N VAL A 140 8.02 -8.34 12.15
CA VAL A 140 8.37 -7.45 13.25
C VAL A 140 9.88 -7.22 13.35
N ALA A 141 10.28 -6.02 13.74
CA ALA A 141 11.66 -5.64 14.02
C ALA A 141 11.75 -4.66 15.20
N GLU A 142 12.92 -4.61 15.83
CA GLU A 142 13.23 -3.62 16.86
C GLU A 142 13.59 -2.25 16.27
N THR A 143 14.04 -2.22 15.01
CA THR A 143 14.46 -0.99 14.32
C THR A 143 13.84 -0.86 12.94
N LEU A 144 13.86 0.36 12.38
CA LEU A 144 13.43 0.63 11.00
C LEU A 144 14.31 -0.08 9.95
N LEU A 145 15.50 -0.55 10.33
CA LEU A 145 16.40 -1.31 9.45
C LEU A 145 16.20 -2.82 9.51
N GLY A 146 15.20 -3.28 10.25
CA GLY A 146 15.03 -4.71 10.44
C GLY A 146 16.16 -5.32 11.29
N PRO A 147 16.51 -6.59 11.03
CA PRO A 147 15.82 -7.49 10.11
C PRO A 147 14.36 -7.68 10.55
N PHE A 148 13.42 -7.59 9.62
CA PHE A 148 12.01 -7.92 9.89
C PHE A 148 11.82 -9.43 9.84
N THR A 149 11.21 -10.01 10.87
CA THR A 149 10.92 -11.45 10.93
C THR A 149 9.41 -11.68 10.94
N PRO A 150 8.86 -12.56 10.08
CA PRO A 150 7.42 -12.87 10.07
C PRO A 150 6.90 -13.24 11.46
N VAL A 151 5.77 -12.66 11.86
CA VAL A 151 5.13 -12.99 13.15
C VAL A 151 4.40 -14.33 13.11
N ASP A 152 3.87 -14.69 11.93
CA ASP A 152 3.32 -16.01 11.63
C ASP A 152 3.76 -16.40 10.21
N PRO A 153 4.72 -17.32 10.05
CA PRO A 153 5.21 -17.72 8.73
C PRO A 153 4.22 -18.61 7.98
N ARG A 154 3.18 -19.11 8.66
CA ARG A 154 2.31 -20.13 8.08
C ARG A 154 1.41 -19.55 7.01
N GLY A 155 0.92 -18.32 7.13
CA GLY A 155 -0.13 -17.80 6.23
C GLY A 155 -0.30 -16.27 6.25
N PRO A 156 -1.16 -15.75 5.35
CA PRO A 156 -1.56 -14.34 5.37
C PRO A 156 -2.47 -14.03 6.56
N VAL A 157 -2.65 -12.74 6.87
CA VAL A 157 -3.55 -12.30 7.94
C VAL A 157 -5.02 -12.52 7.57
N ALA A 158 -5.40 -12.20 6.33
CA ALA A 158 -6.74 -12.48 5.81
C ALA A 158 -6.93 -14.00 5.53
N PRO A 159 -8.17 -14.50 5.41
CA PRO A 159 -8.41 -15.91 5.10
C PRO A 159 -7.66 -16.35 3.83
N ARG A 160 -7.03 -17.53 3.85
CA ARG A 160 -6.22 -18.04 2.71
C ARG A 160 -6.99 -18.22 1.41
N THR A 161 -8.30 -18.41 1.51
CA THR A 161 -9.18 -18.52 0.34
C THR A 161 -9.44 -17.18 -0.33
N PHE A 162 -9.06 -16.07 0.30
CA PHE A 162 -9.17 -14.73 -0.25
C PHE A 162 -7.83 -14.36 -0.90
N MET A 163 -7.90 -13.96 -2.16
CA MET A 163 -6.80 -13.38 -2.91
C MET A 163 -6.79 -11.88 -2.58
N THR A 164 -5.87 -11.46 -1.72
CA THR A 164 -5.86 -10.12 -1.10
C THR A 164 -4.52 -9.43 -1.24
N LEU A 165 -4.49 -8.11 -1.20
CA LEU A 165 -3.28 -7.31 -1.32
C LEU A 165 -3.38 -5.99 -0.54
N ASP A 166 -2.24 -5.31 -0.44
CA ASP A 166 -2.08 -3.95 0.10
C ASP A 166 -2.65 -3.75 1.51
N GLY A 167 -2.40 -4.70 2.42
CA GLY A 167 -2.83 -4.58 3.81
C GLY A 167 -2.11 -3.46 4.56
N THR A 168 -2.88 -2.53 5.13
CA THR A 168 -2.41 -1.43 5.99
C THR A 168 -2.91 -1.59 7.43
N LEU A 169 -2.15 -1.13 8.42
CA LEU A 169 -2.56 -1.13 9.82
C LEU A 169 -3.45 0.08 10.13
N PHE A 170 -4.58 -0.16 10.79
CA PHE A 170 -5.44 0.86 11.35
C PHE A 170 -5.84 0.53 12.79
N ALA A 171 -5.72 1.50 13.70
CA ALA A 171 -6.27 1.38 15.04
C ALA A 171 -7.61 2.12 15.13
N ASP A 172 -8.66 1.46 15.61
CA ASP A 172 -9.98 2.08 15.75
C ASP A 172 -10.05 3.11 16.90
N GLY A 173 -11.22 3.72 17.12
CA GLY A 173 -11.41 4.71 18.20
C GLY A 173 -11.18 4.18 19.62
N LYS A 174 -11.08 2.85 19.81
CA LYS A 174 -10.75 2.20 21.08
C LYS A 174 -9.31 1.66 21.10
N GLY A 175 -8.50 1.98 20.09
CA GLY A 175 -7.13 1.49 19.96
C GLY A 175 -7.03 0.02 19.57
N ARG A 176 -8.11 -0.61 19.09
CA ARG A 176 -8.06 -2.01 18.62
C ARG A 176 -7.49 -2.06 17.21
N PRO A 177 -6.53 -2.95 16.92
CA PRO A 177 -5.91 -3.01 15.60
C PRO A 177 -6.78 -3.75 14.58
N TRP A 178 -6.71 -3.27 13.35
CA TRP A 178 -7.34 -3.81 12.16
C TRP A 178 -6.32 -3.79 11.03
N MET A 179 -6.37 -4.78 10.15
CA MET A 179 -5.75 -4.68 8.83
C MET A 179 -6.83 -4.31 7.84
N VAL A 180 -6.66 -3.21 7.12
CA VAL A 180 -7.51 -2.82 5.99
C VAL A 180 -6.79 -3.20 4.71
N TYR A 181 -7.47 -3.85 3.77
CA TYR A 181 -6.83 -4.43 2.59
C TYR A 181 -7.76 -4.40 1.38
N ALA A 182 -7.19 -4.60 0.19
CA ALA A 182 -7.94 -4.84 -1.02
C ALA A 182 -8.16 -6.34 -1.26
N HIS A 183 -9.41 -6.74 -1.49
CA HIS A 183 -9.75 -8.06 -1.99
C HIS A 183 -9.74 -7.99 -3.51
N GLU A 184 -8.81 -8.72 -4.12
CA GLU A 184 -8.40 -8.49 -5.47
C GLU A 184 -9.55 -8.70 -6.47
N TRP A 185 -9.66 -7.77 -7.41
CA TRP A 185 -10.64 -7.82 -8.50
C TRP A 185 -10.51 -9.09 -9.36
N VAL A 186 -9.33 -9.72 -9.41
CA VAL A 186 -9.14 -11.01 -10.08
C VAL A 186 -10.05 -12.10 -9.48
N GLN A 187 -10.32 -12.03 -8.17
CA GLN A 187 -11.24 -12.91 -7.49
C GLN A 187 -12.65 -12.32 -7.36
N LYS A 188 -12.78 -11.00 -7.17
CA LYS A 188 -14.06 -10.33 -6.88
C LYS A 188 -14.77 -9.73 -8.08
N ILE A 189 -14.07 -9.53 -9.19
CA ILE A 189 -14.46 -8.80 -10.41
C ILE A 189 -14.68 -7.30 -10.15
N ASP A 190 -15.55 -6.98 -9.21
CA ASP A 190 -15.67 -5.68 -8.56
C ASP A 190 -14.84 -5.72 -7.27
N GLY A 191 -13.57 -5.31 -7.35
CA GLY A 191 -12.64 -5.33 -6.22
C GLY A 191 -13.23 -4.65 -4.99
N THR A 192 -12.90 -5.15 -3.80
CA THR A 192 -13.47 -4.63 -2.56
C THR A 192 -12.38 -4.10 -1.63
N MET A 193 -12.71 -3.03 -0.90
CA MET A 193 -11.98 -2.68 0.32
C MET A 193 -12.65 -3.38 1.50
N GLU A 194 -11.83 -4.07 2.27
CA GLU A 194 -12.26 -4.89 3.40
C GLU A 194 -11.34 -4.62 4.60
N ALA A 195 -11.77 -5.05 5.78
CA ALA A 195 -10.95 -5.00 6.97
C ALA A 195 -11.10 -6.26 7.81
N VAL A 196 -10.03 -6.70 8.45
CA VAL A 196 -10.04 -7.82 9.39
C VAL A 196 -9.54 -7.35 10.76
N PRO A 197 -10.25 -7.64 11.86
CA PRO A 197 -9.76 -7.29 13.19
C PRO A 197 -8.52 -8.11 13.48
N MET A 198 -7.51 -7.50 14.11
CA MET A 198 -6.26 -8.16 14.44
C MET A 198 -6.15 -8.42 15.94
N LYS A 199 -5.33 -9.40 16.31
CA LYS A 199 -4.92 -9.60 17.70
C LYS A 199 -4.11 -8.38 18.16
N ALA A 200 -4.12 -8.12 19.47
CA ALA A 200 -3.49 -6.93 20.03
C ALA A 200 -1.95 -6.89 19.86
N ASP A 201 -1.32 -8.03 19.58
CA ASP A 201 0.10 -8.23 19.28
C ASP A 201 0.40 -8.30 17.77
N LEU A 202 -0.64 -8.16 16.93
CA LEU A 202 -0.61 -8.27 15.47
C LEU A 202 -0.21 -9.66 14.93
N SER A 203 -0.24 -10.71 15.76
CA SER A 203 0.11 -12.09 15.36
C SER A 203 -0.88 -12.78 14.41
N GLY A 204 -1.91 -12.07 13.96
CA GLY A 204 -2.90 -12.55 13.00
C GLY A 204 -4.29 -11.95 13.24
N ALA A 205 -5.28 -12.47 12.50
CA ALA A 205 -6.68 -12.09 12.65
C ALA A 205 -7.25 -12.50 14.02
N ALA A 206 -8.18 -11.68 14.52
CA ALA A 206 -8.96 -11.89 15.74
C ALA A 206 -10.46 -12.08 15.46
N GLY A 207 -10.85 -12.29 14.21
CA GLY A 207 -12.24 -12.44 13.80
C GLY A 207 -12.40 -12.50 12.29
N LYS A 208 -13.65 -12.45 11.83
CA LYS A 208 -13.99 -12.47 10.40
C LYS A 208 -13.74 -11.09 9.77
N PRO A 209 -13.33 -11.04 8.49
CA PRO A 209 -13.31 -9.79 7.76
C PRO A 209 -14.70 -9.15 7.62
N ILE A 210 -14.71 -7.83 7.46
CA ILE A 210 -15.88 -7.02 7.16
C ILE A 210 -15.69 -6.33 5.81
N HIS A 211 -16.79 -6.20 5.07
CA HIS A 211 -16.84 -5.42 3.85
C HIS A 211 -16.96 -3.93 4.17
N LEU A 212 -16.22 -3.08 3.44
CA LEU A 212 -16.29 -1.62 3.60
C LEU A 212 -17.00 -0.95 2.42
N PHE A 213 -16.51 -1.21 1.21
CA PHE A 213 -17.10 -0.77 -0.06
C PHE A 213 -16.48 -1.56 -1.22
N LYS A 214 -17.03 -1.41 -2.42
CA LYS A 214 -16.50 -1.99 -3.66
C LYS A 214 -16.14 -0.90 -4.68
N GLY A 215 -15.30 -1.24 -5.65
CA GLY A 215 -14.79 -0.29 -6.64
C GLY A 215 -15.90 0.45 -7.39
N SER A 216 -16.98 -0.24 -7.75
CA SER A 216 -18.13 0.37 -8.45
C SER A 216 -18.94 1.38 -7.62
N ASP A 217 -18.78 1.42 -6.29
CA ASP A 217 -19.43 2.45 -5.46
C ASP A 217 -18.91 3.86 -5.80
N ALA A 218 -17.73 3.95 -6.42
CA ALA A 218 -17.22 5.17 -7.04
C ALA A 218 -17.91 5.43 -8.38
N THR A 219 -19.17 5.90 -8.32
CA THR A 219 -20.03 6.08 -9.49
C THR A 219 -19.45 7.00 -10.58
N TRP A 220 -18.52 7.88 -10.22
CA TRP A 220 -17.82 8.76 -11.18
C TRP A 220 -17.01 7.96 -12.22
N ILE A 221 -16.56 6.74 -11.92
CA ILE A 221 -15.83 5.90 -12.88
C ILE A 221 -16.69 5.64 -14.12
N ALA A 222 -17.97 5.32 -13.91
CA ALA A 222 -18.92 5.08 -15.00
C ALA A 222 -19.39 6.38 -15.68
N GLN A 223 -19.49 7.48 -14.93
CA GLN A 223 -19.91 8.78 -15.48
C GLN A 223 -18.90 9.39 -16.46
N GLU A 224 -17.62 9.07 -16.32
CA GLU A 224 -16.54 9.58 -17.18
C GLU A 224 -16.26 8.65 -18.39
N MET A 225 -17.10 7.63 -18.61
CA MET A 225 -16.96 6.72 -19.75
C MET A 225 -17.28 7.41 -21.08
N PRO A 226 -16.42 7.30 -22.12
CA PRO A 226 -16.66 7.94 -23.40
C PRO A 226 -17.89 7.40 -24.15
N SER A 227 -18.30 6.16 -23.87
CA SER A 227 -19.48 5.55 -24.48
C SER A 227 -20.08 4.49 -23.55
N PRO A 228 -21.43 4.43 -23.40
CA PRO A 228 -22.08 3.34 -22.69
C PRO A 228 -21.79 2.02 -23.39
N SER A 229 -21.16 1.07 -22.69
CA SER A 229 -20.91 -0.27 -23.19
C SER A 229 -21.38 -1.28 -22.15
N ALA A 230 -22.28 -2.16 -22.56
CA ALA A 230 -22.82 -3.23 -21.71
C ALA A 230 -21.75 -4.20 -21.19
N ASN A 231 -20.55 -4.20 -21.79
CA ASN A 231 -19.49 -5.17 -21.52
C ASN A 231 -18.27 -4.61 -20.77
N GLN A 232 -18.25 -3.35 -20.34
CA GLN A 232 -17.00 -2.70 -19.83
C GLN A 232 -17.10 -1.99 -18.49
N ILE A 233 -18.24 -2.13 -17.82
CA ILE A 233 -18.40 -1.68 -16.44
C ILE A 233 -17.47 -2.48 -15.52
N LEU A 234 -17.18 -3.75 -15.80
CA LEU A 234 -16.26 -4.60 -15.03
C LEU A 234 -14.98 -4.90 -15.84
N PRO A 235 -13.85 -5.24 -15.17
CA PRO A 235 -13.64 -5.26 -13.72
C PRO A 235 -13.40 -3.85 -13.13
N TYR A 236 -13.42 -3.76 -11.79
CA TYR A 236 -12.99 -2.59 -11.02
C TYR A 236 -11.83 -2.95 -10.11
N VAL A 237 -10.71 -2.26 -10.30
CA VAL A 237 -9.52 -2.42 -9.45
C VAL A 237 -9.72 -1.62 -8.15
N THR A 238 -9.26 -2.16 -7.04
CA THR A 238 -9.15 -1.48 -5.75
C THR A 238 -7.76 -1.79 -5.20
N ASP A 239 -6.94 -0.78 -4.97
CA ASP A 239 -5.56 -0.93 -4.49
C ASP A 239 -5.23 0.12 -3.40
N GLY A 240 -4.16 -0.13 -2.65
CA GLY A 240 -3.48 0.84 -1.78
C GLY A 240 -4.37 1.59 -0.79
N PRO A 241 -5.16 0.93 0.07
CA PRO A 241 -5.93 1.62 1.10
C PRO A 241 -5.01 2.31 2.10
N GLN A 242 -5.24 3.61 2.37
CA GLN A 242 -4.48 4.38 3.35
C GLN A 242 -5.38 5.29 4.18
N LEU A 243 -5.43 5.05 5.49
CA LEU A 243 -6.39 5.70 6.38
C LEU A 243 -5.81 6.94 7.04
N THR A 244 -6.52 8.06 6.94
CA THR A 244 -6.19 9.31 7.61
C THR A 244 -7.37 9.78 8.46
N ARG A 245 -7.11 10.02 9.75
CA ARG A 245 -8.09 10.66 10.64
C ARG A 245 -8.26 12.13 10.26
N LEU A 246 -9.50 12.56 10.14
CA LEU A 246 -9.86 13.92 9.77
C LEU A 246 -10.17 14.77 11.01
N PRO A 247 -9.94 16.09 10.94
CA PRO A 247 -10.49 17.03 11.93
C PRO A 247 -12.01 16.82 12.08
N GLY A 248 -12.52 16.98 13.30
CA GLY A 248 -13.95 16.75 13.60
C GLY A 248 -14.34 15.28 13.76
N GLY A 249 -13.37 14.35 13.73
CA GLY A 249 -13.58 12.94 14.05
C GLY A 249 -13.89 12.05 12.85
N GLY A 250 -13.98 12.61 11.64
CA GLY A 250 -14.16 11.83 10.41
C GLY A 250 -12.94 10.96 10.06
N LEU A 251 -13.11 10.09 9.07
CA LEU A 251 -12.07 9.19 8.58
C LEU A 251 -12.03 9.25 7.05
N SER A 252 -10.86 9.43 6.46
CA SER A 252 -10.63 9.30 5.02
C SER A 252 -9.83 8.03 4.75
N MET A 253 -10.15 7.35 3.66
CA MET A 253 -9.34 6.29 3.07
C MET A 253 -8.91 6.73 1.69
N LEU A 254 -7.63 7.00 1.49
CA LEU A 254 -7.04 7.02 0.16
C LEU A 254 -7.11 5.61 -0.42
N TRP A 255 -7.40 5.52 -1.71
CA TRP A 255 -7.28 4.27 -2.45
C TRP A 255 -7.06 4.58 -3.93
N SER A 256 -6.58 3.58 -4.66
CA SER A 256 -6.29 3.69 -6.07
C SER A 256 -7.10 2.72 -6.92
N THR A 257 -7.34 3.16 -8.16
CA THR A 257 -8.11 2.44 -9.17
C THR A 257 -7.72 2.97 -10.56
N TYR A 258 -8.32 2.40 -11.60
CA TYR A 258 -8.19 2.88 -12.97
C TYR A 258 -9.45 3.62 -13.39
N GLU A 259 -9.24 4.76 -14.02
CA GLU A 259 -10.29 5.45 -14.76
C GLU A 259 -10.77 4.61 -15.95
N LYS A 260 -11.91 5.01 -16.52
CA LYS A 260 -12.49 4.40 -17.73
C LYS A 260 -12.74 5.47 -18.78
N THR A 261 -11.70 6.18 -19.18
CA THR A 261 -11.77 7.42 -19.99
C THR A 261 -11.21 7.28 -21.40
N ILE A 262 -10.62 6.12 -21.76
CA ILE A 262 -9.94 5.88 -23.03
C ILE A 262 -10.66 4.77 -23.81
N ASN A 263 -11.18 5.10 -24.99
CA ASN A 263 -11.67 4.11 -25.95
C ASN A 263 -10.50 3.54 -26.76
N ASN A 264 -10.30 2.23 -26.71
CA ASN A 264 -9.28 1.54 -27.48
C ASN A 264 -9.86 1.03 -28.80
N SER A 265 -9.00 0.90 -29.81
CA SER A 265 -9.39 0.42 -31.16
C SER A 265 -9.94 -1.01 -31.17
N ASN A 266 -9.57 -1.83 -30.19
CA ASN A 266 -10.12 -3.18 -30.00
C ASN A 266 -11.50 -3.19 -29.31
N GLY A 267 -12.10 -2.01 -29.13
CA GLY A 267 -13.39 -1.82 -28.50
C GLY A 267 -13.35 -1.75 -26.97
N THR A 268 -12.20 -1.97 -26.30
CA THR A 268 -12.08 -1.93 -24.83
C THR A 268 -12.02 -0.50 -24.28
N VAL A 269 -12.52 -0.27 -23.06
CA VAL A 269 -12.35 0.99 -22.33
C VAL A 269 -11.32 0.80 -21.22
N THR A 270 -10.30 1.63 -21.23
CA THR A 270 -9.25 1.69 -20.22
C THR A 270 -9.13 3.12 -19.69
N GLY A 271 -8.16 3.38 -18.83
CA GLY A 271 -7.87 4.71 -18.35
C GLY A 271 -6.60 4.71 -17.51
N HIS A 272 -6.29 5.87 -16.94
CA HIS A 272 -5.09 6.04 -16.16
C HIS A 272 -5.28 5.54 -14.72
N TYR A 273 -4.18 5.11 -14.10
CA TYR A 273 -4.16 4.86 -12.66
C TYR A 273 -4.28 6.18 -11.89
N VAL A 274 -5.12 6.19 -10.85
CA VAL A 274 -5.43 7.40 -10.07
C VAL A 274 -5.46 7.16 -8.57
N VAL A 275 -5.33 8.24 -7.81
CA VAL A 275 -5.66 8.28 -6.38
C VAL A 275 -6.99 8.98 -6.19
N THR A 276 -7.88 8.33 -5.46
CA THR A 276 -9.12 8.91 -4.97
C THR A 276 -9.22 8.73 -3.44
N GLN A 277 -10.34 9.14 -2.86
CA GLN A 277 -10.65 8.90 -1.45
C GLN A 277 -12.12 8.50 -1.24
N ALA A 278 -12.35 7.70 -0.21
CA ALA A 278 -13.64 7.51 0.42
C ALA A 278 -13.63 8.16 1.81
N VAL A 279 -14.70 8.86 2.19
CA VAL A 279 -14.82 9.54 3.49
C VAL A 279 -15.93 8.91 4.31
N SER A 280 -15.63 8.54 5.55
CA SER A 280 -16.58 8.13 6.57
C SER A 280 -16.80 9.29 7.55
N PRO A 281 -17.92 10.04 7.44
CA PRO A 281 -18.22 11.14 8.35
C PRO A 281 -18.38 10.68 9.81
N SER A 282 -18.73 9.41 10.02
CA SER A 282 -18.90 8.83 11.36
C SER A 282 -17.56 8.62 12.09
N GLY A 283 -16.44 8.64 11.37
CA GLY A 283 -15.12 8.28 11.89
C GLY A 283 -14.92 6.78 12.12
N LYS A 284 -15.96 5.97 11.87
CA LYS A 284 -15.92 4.52 12.09
C LYS A 284 -15.44 3.82 10.83
N LEU A 285 -14.64 2.78 11.03
CA LEU A 285 -14.16 1.91 9.95
C LEU A 285 -15.32 1.27 9.17
N HIS A 286 -16.43 0.96 9.85
CA HIS A 286 -17.64 0.37 9.26
C HIS A 286 -18.40 1.34 8.33
N GLY A 287 -17.94 2.59 8.19
CA GLY A 287 -18.58 3.59 7.33
C GLY A 287 -19.73 4.33 8.01
N PRO A 288 -20.73 4.82 7.24
CA PRO A 288 -20.83 4.68 5.79
C PRO A 288 -19.66 5.36 5.06
N TRP A 289 -19.23 4.80 3.93
CA TRP A 289 -18.15 5.35 3.10
C TRP A 289 -18.72 6.11 1.91
N VAL A 290 -18.43 7.40 1.83
CA VAL A 290 -18.85 8.30 0.76
C VAL A 290 -17.69 8.50 -0.21
N GLN A 291 -17.84 8.02 -1.44
CA GLN A 291 -16.81 8.12 -2.47
C GLN A 291 -16.64 9.56 -2.95
N ARG A 292 -15.39 9.95 -3.23
CA ARG A 292 -15.03 11.23 -3.85
C ARG A 292 -14.46 11.00 -5.24
N ARG A 293 -14.39 12.07 -6.04
CA ARG A 293 -13.70 12.07 -7.34
C ARG A 293 -12.18 11.99 -7.15
N PRO A 294 -11.43 11.53 -8.17
CA PRO A 294 -9.97 11.46 -8.12
C PRO A 294 -9.36 12.81 -7.79
N MET A 295 -8.39 12.80 -6.87
CA MET A 295 -7.61 14.00 -6.51
C MET A 295 -6.26 14.06 -7.21
N LEU A 296 -5.72 12.90 -7.62
CA LEU A 296 -4.44 12.79 -8.31
C LEU A 296 -4.61 11.86 -9.51
N ARG A 297 -4.32 12.39 -10.71
CA ARG A 297 -4.43 11.70 -12.00
C ARG A 297 -3.08 11.63 -12.71
N GLY A 298 -3.08 11.14 -13.94
CA GLY A 298 -1.88 11.05 -14.78
C GLY A 298 -1.04 9.85 -14.42
N ASP A 299 -1.65 8.67 -14.42
CA ASP A 299 -1.01 7.37 -14.17
C ASP A 299 -0.20 7.36 -12.86
N THR A 300 -0.85 7.83 -11.80
CA THR A 300 -0.25 8.05 -10.48
C THR A 300 -1.16 7.45 -9.42
N GLY A 301 -0.63 6.61 -8.55
CA GLY A 301 -1.44 5.92 -7.55
C GLY A 301 -0.64 5.31 -6.40
N HIS A 302 -1.33 4.47 -5.63
CA HIS A 302 -0.85 3.86 -4.41
C HIS A 302 -0.20 4.90 -3.49
N ALA A 303 -1.02 5.82 -3.00
CA ALA A 303 -0.56 7.00 -2.26
C ALA A 303 -0.73 6.83 -0.76
N MET A 304 0.21 7.41 -0.01
CA MET A 304 0.14 7.50 1.44
C MET A 304 0.42 8.91 1.93
N VAL A 305 -0.16 9.26 3.07
CA VAL A 305 0.08 10.54 3.75
C VAL A 305 1.03 10.32 4.92
N PHE A 306 2.06 11.15 5.00
CA PHE A 306 2.97 11.20 6.14
C PHE A 306 3.13 12.63 6.64
N ARG A 307 3.60 12.80 7.88
CA ARG A 307 3.94 14.13 8.41
C ARG A 307 5.44 14.34 8.27
N THR A 308 5.85 15.47 7.70
CA THR A 308 7.26 15.80 7.57
C THR A 308 7.92 15.96 8.94
N LEU A 309 9.24 15.79 9.00
CA LEU A 309 10.03 16.24 10.13
C LEU A 309 9.86 17.77 10.32
N PRO A 310 9.86 18.26 11.57
CA PRO A 310 9.97 19.68 11.83
C PRO A 310 11.34 20.18 11.33
N ALA A 311 11.36 21.37 10.72
CA ALA A 311 12.59 22.04 10.32
C ALA A 311 12.72 23.36 11.09
N LYS A 312 13.92 23.95 11.15
CA LYS A 312 14.14 25.21 11.86
C LYS A 312 13.14 26.28 11.38
N GLY A 313 12.29 26.75 12.30
CA GLY A 313 11.24 27.73 12.02
C GLY A 313 10.02 27.23 11.23
N LYS A 314 9.89 25.92 10.96
CA LYS A 314 8.77 25.33 10.22
C LYS A 314 8.19 24.13 10.95
N LYS A 315 6.87 24.16 11.20
CA LYS A 315 6.13 23.04 11.78
C LYS A 315 6.09 21.84 10.82
N ALA A 316 6.04 20.64 11.40
CA ALA A 316 5.71 19.41 10.68
C ALA A 316 4.37 19.57 9.94
N ARG A 317 4.35 19.25 8.65
CA ARG A 317 3.15 19.36 7.81
C ARG A 317 2.82 18.02 7.14
N PRO A 318 1.55 17.74 6.85
CA PRO A 318 1.19 16.59 6.04
C PRO A 318 1.74 16.75 4.61
N MET A 319 2.23 15.65 4.06
CA MET A 319 2.62 15.48 2.67
C MET A 319 2.09 14.15 2.16
N LEU A 320 1.90 14.05 0.85
CA LEU A 320 1.49 12.85 0.16
C LEU A 320 2.63 12.37 -0.74
N VAL A 321 2.90 11.07 -0.71
CA VAL A 321 3.79 10.39 -1.68
C VAL A 321 2.95 9.40 -2.47
N ALA A 322 3.22 9.30 -3.77
CA ALA A 322 2.56 8.34 -4.68
C ALA A 322 3.57 7.89 -5.74
N HIS A 323 3.41 6.70 -6.30
CA HIS A 323 4.19 6.32 -7.48
C HIS A 323 3.52 6.82 -8.75
N HIS A 324 4.33 7.12 -9.76
CA HIS A 324 3.91 7.51 -11.10
C HIS A 324 4.50 6.57 -12.13
N GLY A 325 3.70 6.25 -13.16
CA GLY A 325 4.10 5.45 -14.31
C GLY A 325 3.90 3.95 -14.09
N THR A 326 3.71 3.24 -15.20
CA THR A 326 3.56 1.78 -15.24
C THR A 326 4.86 1.05 -15.57
N ARG A 327 5.63 1.53 -16.55
CA ARG A 327 6.88 0.89 -17.01
C ARG A 327 8.14 1.40 -16.32
N THR A 328 8.20 2.70 -16.07
CA THR A 328 9.31 3.37 -15.37
C THR A 328 8.75 4.10 -14.17
N THR A 329 8.66 3.37 -13.06
CA THR A 329 7.99 3.84 -11.84
C THR A 329 8.93 4.69 -11.00
N HIS A 330 8.43 5.80 -10.48
CA HIS A 330 9.13 6.64 -9.53
C HIS A 330 8.14 7.30 -8.57
N ALA A 331 8.61 7.74 -7.41
CA ALA A 331 7.77 8.44 -6.45
C ALA A 331 7.70 9.94 -6.75
N LYS A 332 6.52 10.54 -6.49
CA LYS A 332 6.27 11.98 -6.54
C LYS A 332 5.74 12.46 -5.19
N LEU A 333 6.08 13.70 -4.83
CA LEU A 333 5.72 14.30 -3.55
C LEU A 333 4.76 15.46 -3.73
N TYR A 334 3.67 15.49 -2.97
CA TYR A 334 2.68 16.55 -3.03
C TYR A 334 2.45 17.14 -1.65
N GLU A 335 2.15 18.43 -1.60
CA GLU A 335 1.49 19.01 -0.44
C GLU A 335 0.06 18.44 -0.37
N VAL A 336 -0.45 18.26 0.84
CA VAL A 336 -1.82 17.81 1.07
C VAL A 336 -2.38 18.52 2.30
N GLU A 337 -3.64 18.94 2.24
CA GLU A 337 -4.34 19.49 3.39
C GLU A 337 -5.33 18.44 3.92
N VAL A 338 -5.31 18.23 5.24
CA VAL A 338 -6.27 17.34 5.92
C VAL A 338 -7.42 18.19 6.44
N ARG A 339 -8.61 18.06 5.84
CA ARG A 339 -9.81 18.83 6.14
C ARG A 339 -10.89 17.95 6.78
N ARG A 340 -11.94 18.57 7.32
CA ARG A 340 -13.08 17.85 7.91
C ARG A 340 -13.81 16.96 6.90
N ASP A 341 -13.82 17.36 5.64
CA ASP A 341 -14.57 16.73 4.54
C ASP A 341 -13.71 15.82 3.65
N GLY A 342 -12.41 15.71 3.93
CA GLY A 342 -11.46 14.84 3.22
C GLY A 342 -10.07 15.44 3.10
N LEU A 343 -9.25 14.82 2.25
CA LEU A 343 -7.93 15.31 1.85
C LEU A 343 -8.05 16.20 0.61
N ARG A 344 -7.26 17.27 0.57
CA ARG A 344 -7.15 18.15 -0.60
C ARG A 344 -5.71 18.22 -1.08
N LEU A 345 -5.49 17.83 -2.32
CA LEU A 345 -4.17 17.89 -2.95
C LEU A 345 -3.72 19.36 -3.10
N GLY A 346 -2.45 19.61 -2.80
CA GLY A 346 -1.78 20.88 -2.98
C GLY A 346 -0.70 20.82 -4.06
N LYS A 347 0.32 21.67 -3.92
CA LYS A 347 1.40 21.80 -4.89
C LYS A 347 2.20 20.50 -5.05
N HIS A 348 2.48 20.10 -6.29
CA HIS A 348 3.50 19.10 -6.62
C HIS A 348 4.90 19.63 -6.26
N ARG A 349 5.60 18.93 -5.37
CA ARG A 349 6.91 19.30 -4.83
C ARG A 349 8.05 18.78 -5.67
N LYS A 350 8.11 19.29 -6.91
CA LYS A 350 9.21 19.08 -7.85
C LYS A 350 10.58 19.45 -7.28
N ASP A 351 10.62 20.44 -6.39
CA ASP A 351 11.83 20.84 -5.65
C ASP A 351 12.34 19.79 -4.65
N LEU A 352 11.47 18.84 -4.28
CA LEU A 352 11.81 17.70 -3.43
C LEU A 352 12.04 16.45 -4.26
N ASP A 353 11.12 16.09 -5.14
CA ASP A 353 11.23 14.82 -5.86
C ASP A 353 12.17 14.85 -7.08
N GLY A 354 12.51 16.04 -7.59
CA GLY A 354 13.42 16.21 -8.72
C GLY A 354 12.75 16.08 -10.09
N SER A 355 11.41 16.04 -10.15
CA SER A 355 10.66 16.10 -11.41
C SER A 355 10.91 17.42 -12.14
N LYS A 356 10.92 17.39 -13.48
CA LYS A 356 11.00 18.59 -14.33
C LYS A 356 9.65 19.29 -14.45
#